data_AF-A0A6H9LPP7-F1
#
_entry.id   AF-A0A6H9LPP7-F1
#
_cell.length_a   1.000
_cell.length_b   1.000
_cell.length_c   1.000
_cell.angle_alpha   90.00
_cell.angle_beta   90.00
_cell.angle_gamma   90.00
#
_symmetry.space_group_name_H-M   'P 1'
#
loop_
_entity.id
_entity.type
_entity.pdbx_description
1 polymer ?
#
loop_
_entity_poly.entity_id
_entity_poly.type
_entity_poly.pdbx_seq_one_letter_code
_entity_poly.pdbx_strand_id
1 'polypeptide(L)'
;RSGVLADCSVHSFVDLGINQYLVVFLVLYLLISVALYLMNRVNVILASILFLLFIITTFITGGNQYVGIFIVVYIFGNLLVIIPQQTKISSVPLNYNIYGKEFILFAGMMLLFGFSVIVLFWTSLPILTNIFASEPSAADIATYNQFALPFAIIYALLLTIAPLVTYNVPELKNWQSKAAIFGGVAVVIGGLLYFFLDVSLSLSLVFASVFFGLMFYLLLKDSLIKLVPAIAGFVVTIVIGYLSGVTNAVYMLFFALAAMVTVSNLVSIIKHIPSSLKIAGAQISHLGFGLMLIGILGSSVYTTNEQLVIPRGSADEAYGYTVMYNGMENDLEYPKNKLLVSYYNDKGTEYQARPELYYSARLNGFMKKPYVENNLMYDLYFSPMQVQDLQNDGEIILKKNEPLKISEYTLTFKDFEMISHESEEGMTVKVLIDVDDAVHKHEIAPAVYMKTGSGRETTDIPATFGHTELYSVSVQQILADQGAVKVSIPGLNQTGPPDRLIIDVSKKPIIIFLWIGTILIMLGSVVVFFRRKAEIA
;
A
#
# COMPACT_ATOMS: atom_id res chain seq x y z
N ARG A 1 2.71 2.60 -0.89
CA ARG A 1 3.76 3.31 -0.10
C ARG A 1 4.58 2.38 0.80
N SER A 2 4.25 1.09 0.94
CA SER A 2 5.20 0.04 1.29
C SER A 2 5.68 -0.65 0.00
N GLY A 3 6.99 -0.86 -0.16
CA GLY A 3 7.68 -1.23 -1.41
C GLY A 3 7.27 -2.53 -2.12
N VAL A 4 6.20 -3.21 -1.69
CA VAL A 4 5.62 -4.35 -2.42
C VAL A 4 4.51 -3.90 -3.38
N LEU A 5 3.84 -2.78 -3.08
CA LEU A 5 2.74 -2.23 -3.89
C LEU A 5 3.08 -0.87 -4.50
N ALA A 6 4.31 -0.37 -4.26
CA ALA A 6 4.80 0.81 -4.97
C ALA A 6 4.79 0.57 -6.49
N ASP A 7 5.06 -0.67 -6.93
CA ASP A 7 5.07 -1.08 -8.34
C ASP A 7 3.67 -1.41 -8.90
N CYS A 8 2.63 -1.45 -8.05
CA CYS A 8 1.25 -1.76 -8.46
C CYS A 8 0.33 -0.54 -8.41
N SER A 9 0.87 0.65 -8.09
CA SER A 9 0.10 1.88 -8.12
C SER A 9 -0.01 2.37 -9.57
N VAL A 10 -1.24 2.55 -10.04
CA VAL A 10 -1.51 3.28 -11.30
C VAL A 10 -1.04 4.75 -11.26
N HIS A 11 -0.54 5.22 -10.11
CA HIS A 11 0.13 6.52 -9.97
C HIS A 11 1.66 6.43 -9.91
N SER A 12 2.26 5.25 -10.05
CA SER A 12 3.69 5.08 -10.32
C SER A 12 3.88 4.66 -11.78
N PHE A 13 3.64 5.58 -12.72
CA PHE A 13 4.16 5.43 -14.08
C PHE A 13 5.68 5.65 -14.07
N VAL A 14 6.38 4.74 -13.40
CA VAL A 14 7.83 4.64 -13.43
C VAL A 14 8.17 3.31 -14.09
N ASP A 15 9.00 3.39 -15.11
CA ASP A 15 9.51 2.25 -15.86
C ASP A 15 10.48 1.44 -15.00
N LEU A 16 10.02 0.31 -14.46
CA LEU A 16 10.78 -0.57 -13.57
C LEU A 16 11.82 -1.44 -14.30
N GLY A 17 12.01 -1.26 -15.62
CA GLY A 17 12.79 -2.18 -16.44
C GLY A 17 12.15 -3.58 -16.54
N ILE A 18 10.89 -3.72 -16.11
CA ILE A 18 10.07 -4.93 -16.21
C ILE A 18 9.26 -4.92 -17.53
N ASN A 19 9.47 -3.90 -18.38
CA ASN A 19 8.85 -3.78 -19.70
C ASN A 19 8.99 -5.04 -20.55
N GLN A 20 10.09 -5.80 -20.41
CA GLN A 20 10.27 -7.06 -21.12
C GLN A 20 9.26 -8.15 -20.68
N TYR A 21 8.99 -8.28 -19.38
CA TYR A 21 7.96 -9.19 -18.88
C TYR A 21 6.56 -8.73 -19.28
N LEU A 22 6.32 -7.42 -19.25
CA LEU A 22 5.07 -6.85 -19.76
C LEU A 22 4.91 -7.19 -21.25
N VAL A 23 5.94 -6.97 -22.08
CA VAL A 23 5.95 -7.35 -23.51
C VAL A 23 5.72 -8.85 -23.68
N VAL A 24 6.32 -9.71 -22.85
CA VAL A 24 6.07 -11.16 -22.89
C VAL A 24 4.62 -11.49 -22.54
N PHE A 25 4.06 -10.90 -21.48
CA PHE A 25 2.64 -11.06 -21.14
C PHE A 25 1.75 -10.54 -22.27
N LEU A 26 2.08 -9.43 -22.90
CA LEU A 26 1.34 -8.84 -24.01
C LEU A 26 1.40 -9.73 -25.26
N VAL A 27 2.56 -10.28 -25.61
CA VAL A 27 2.72 -11.25 -26.70
C VAL A 27 1.98 -12.54 -26.37
N LEU A 28 2.01 -13.01 -25.12
CA LEU A 28 1.25 -14.18 -24.68
C LEU A 28 -0.25 -13.95 -24.81
N TYR A 29 -0.78 -12.82 -24.32
CA TYR A 29 -2.19 -12.45 -24.47
C TYR A 29 -2.58 -12.22 -25.94
N LEU A 30 -1.67 -11.69 -26.77
CA LEU A 30 -1.84 -11.60 -28.22
C LEU A 30 -1.96 -12.99 -28.86
N LEU A 31 -1.05 -13.92 -28.54
CA LEU A 31 -1.06 -15.28 -29.08
C LEU A 31 -2.30 -16.05 -28.62
N ILE A 32 -2.74 -15.89 -27.36
CA ILE A 32 -3.98 -16.45 -26.85
C ILE A 32 -5.18 -15.86 -27.61
N SER A 33 -5.21 -14.54 -27.81
CA SER A 33 -6.28 -13.87 -28.57
C SER A 33 -6.29 -14.27 -30.05
N VAL A 34 -5.12 -14.47 -30.68
CA VAL A 34 -4.98 -14.94 -32.07
C VAL A 34 -5.37 -16.42 -32.19
N ALA A 35 -5.01 -17.27 -31.22
CA ALA A 35 -5.46 -18.64 -31.17
C ALA A 35 -7.00 -18.71 -31.04
N LEU A 36 -7.59 -17.87 -30.18
CA LEU A 36 -9.04 -17.75 -30.03
C LEU A 36 -9.72 -17.10 -31.26
N TYR A 37 -9.03 -16.19 -31.96
CA TYR A 37 -9.43 -15.62 -33.26
C TYR A 37 -9.58 -16.71 -34.32
N LEU A 38 -8.59 -17.61 -34.42
CA LEU A 38 -8.59 -18.71 -35.39
C LEU A 38 -9.69 -19.75 -35.08
N MET A 39 -10.20 -19.75 -33.85
CA MET A 39 -11.31 -20.58 -33.38
C MET A 39 -12.72 -19.98 -33.63
N ASN A 40 -12.83 -18.95 -34.48
CA ASN A 40 -14.05 -18.48 -35.15
C ASN A 40 -15.12 -17.79 -34.26
N ARG A 41 -14.78 -16.64 -33.66
CA ARG A 41 -15.75 -15.68 -33.09
C ARG A 41 -15.35 -14.26 -33.50
N VAL A 42 -15.91 -13.78 -34.61
CA VAL A 42 -15.65 -12.47 -35.30
C VAL A 42 -15.67 -11.21 -34.40
N ASN A 43 -16.13 -11.34 -33.16
CA ASN A 43 -16.41 -10.24 -32.25
C ASN A 43 -15.24 -9.96 -31.28
N VAL A 44 -14.46 -10.99 -30.96
CA VAL A 44 -13.23 -10.89 -30.14
C VAL A 44 -12.07 -10.33 -30.97
N ILE A 45 -12.15 -10.51 -32.28
CA ILE A 45 -11.14 -10.12 -33.27
C ILE A 45 -11.00 -8.60 -33.35
N LEU A 46 -12.10 -7.87 -33.51
CA LEU A 46 -12.07 -6.41 -33.57
C LEU A 46 -11.69 -5.81 -32.22
N ALA A 47 -12.20 -6.38 -31.12
CA ALA A 47 -11.81 -6.03 -29.76
C ALA A 47 -10.29 -6.18 -29.54
N SER A 48 -9.70 -7.25 -30.05
CA SER A 48 -8.27 -7.55 -29.90
C SER A 48 -7.39 -6.71 -30.83
N ILE A 49 -7.82 -6.42 -32.06
CA ILE A 49 -7.11 -5.50 -32.98
C ILE A 49 -7.04 -4.10 -32.39
N LEU A 50 -8.14 -3.62 -31.81
CA LEU A 50 -8.18 -2.32 -31.15
C LEU A 50 -7.32 -2.31 -29.88
N PHE A 51 -7.29 -3.41 -29.11
CA PHE A 51 -6.43 -3.55 -27.93
C PHE A 51 -4.95 -3.52 -28.33
N LEU A 52 -4.62 -4.18 -29.45
CA LEU A 52 -3.28 -4.22 -30.00
C LEU A 52 -2.80 -2.86 -30.48
N LEU A 53 -3.66 -2.13 -31.19
CA LEU A 53 -3.38 -0.76 -31.63
C LEU A 53 -3.18 0.17 -30.44
N PHE A 54 -4.00 0.04 -29.38
CA PHE A 54 -3.84 0.76 -28.12
C PHE A 54 -2.47 0.49 -27.47
N ILE A 55 -2.03 -0.77 -27.39
CA ILE A 55 -0.73 -1.12 -26.82
C ILE A 55 0.41 -0.58 -27.69
N ILE A 56 0.41 -0.87 -28.99
CA ILE A 56 1.48 -0.46 -29.92
C ILE A 56 1.69 1.06 -29.87
N THR A 57 0.62 1.83 -29.80
CA THR A 57 0.68 3.30 -29.78
C THR A 57 1.06 3.86 -28.42
N THR A 58 0.63 3.23 -27.32
CA THR A 58 1.07 3.55 -25.95
C THR A 58 2.58 3.46 -25.81
N PHE A 59 3.19 2.44 -26.40
CA PHE A 59 4.63 2.20 -26.32
C PHE A 59 5.44 3.01 -27.33
N ILE A 60 4.97 3.16 -28.57
CA ILE A 60 5.69 3.94 -29.60
C ILE A 60 5.74 5.43 -29.23
N THR A 61 4.69 5.96 -28.58
CA THR A 61 4.59 7.40 -28.30
C THR A 61 5.09 7.80 -26.91
N GLY A 62 5.60 6.86 -26.11
CA GLY A 62 6.16 7.16 -24.78
C GLY A 62 5.15 7.79 -23.82
N GLY A 63 3.84 7.55 -23.99
CA GLY A 63 2.80 8.18 -23.18
C GLY A 63 2.42 9.61 -23.59
N ASN A 64 2.71 10.03 -24.84
CA ASN A 64 2.26 11.32 -25.37
C ASN A 64 0.71 11.35 -25.56
N GLN A 65 0.15 12.54 -25.75
CA GLN A 65 -1.28 12.86 -25.97
C GLN A 65 -2.03 11.95 -26.96
N TYR A 66 -1.33 11.27 -27.87
CA TYR A 66 -1.91 10.33 -28.83
C TYR A 66 -2.38 9.02 -28.19
N VAL A 67 -1.85 8.62 -27.03
CA VAL A 67 -2.30 7.42 -26.29
C VAL A 67 -3.78 7.52 -25.91
N GLY A 68 -4.22 8.72 -25.49
CA GLY A 68 -5.62 8.98 -25.17
C GLY A 68 -6.55 8.75 -26.37
N ILE A 69 -6.12 9.10 -27.58
CA ILE A 69 -6.90 8.90 -28.81
C ILE A 69 -7.10 7.40 -29.07
N PHE A 70 -6.08 6.57 -28.88
CA PHE A 70 -6.21 5.12 -29.09
C PHE A 70 -7.03 4.43 -28.00
N ILE A 71 -6.97 4.89 -26.74
CA ILE A 71 -7.90 4.44 -25.68
C ILE A 71 -9.35 4.72 -26.09
N VAL A 72 -9.62 5.94 -26.57
CA VAL A 72 -10.94 6.34 -27.04
C VAL A 72 -11.37 5.47 -28.22
N VAL A 73 -10.54 5.33 -29.26
CA VAL A 73 -10.84 4.46 -30.41
C VAL A 73 -11.04 3.00 -29.97
N TYR A 74 -10.30 2.51 -28.98
CA TYR A 74 -10.45 1.17 -28.42
C TYR A 74 -11.79 0.97 -27.72
N ILE A 75 -12.14 1.86 -26.78
CA ILE A 75 -13.40 1.79 -26.03
C ILE A 75 -14.57 1.91 -27.00
N PHE A 76 -14.58 2.93 -27.85
CA PHE A 76 -15.67 3.16 -28.79
C PHE A 76 -15.76 2.06 -29.85
N GLY A 77 -14.64 1.55 -30.35
CA GLY A 77 -14.64 0.44 -31.29
C GLY A 77 -15.15 -0.87 -30.67
N ASN A 78 -14.83 -1.15 -29.40
CA ASN A 78 -15.42 -2.28 -28.67
C ASN A 78 -16.93 -2.10 -28.47
N LEU A 79 -17.37 -0.89 -28.09
CA LEU A 79 -18.80 -0.60 -27.95
C LEU A 79 -19.55 -0.76 -29.28
N LEU A 80 -18.97 -0.29 -30.40
CA LEU A 80 -19.53 -0.46 -31.75
C LEU A 80 -19.67 -1.94 -32.17
N VAL A 81 -18.88 -2.83 -31.58
CA VAL A 81 -18.96 -4.29 -31.85
C VAL A 81 -19.94 -4.97 -30.90
N ILE A 82 -19.84 -4.67 -29.61
CA ILE A 82 -20.61 -5.33 -28.56
C ILE A 82 -22.08 -4.92 -28.63
N ILE A 83 -22.38 -3.63 -28.83
CA ILE A 83 -23.75 -3.10 -28.81
C ILE A 83 -24.63 -3.76 -29.89
N PRO A 84 -24.22 -3.88 -31.17
CA PRO A 84 -25.06 -4.55 -32.18
C PRO A 84 -25.25 -6.06 -31.93
N GLN A 85 -24.37 -6.68 -31.13
CA GLN A 85 -24.39 -8.11 -30.86
C GLN A 85 -25.17 -8.50 -29.62
N GLN A 86 -25.57 -7.53 -28.80
CA GLN A 86 -26.40 -7.79 -27.62
C GLN A 86 -27.66 -8.59 -27.97
N THR A 87 -28.21 -8.39 -29.17
CA THR A 87 -29.39 -9.09 -29.70
C THR A 87 -29.14 -10.57 -30.00
N LYS A 88 -27.87 -10.98 -30.15
CA LYS A 88 -27.46 -12.37 -30.38
C LYS A 88 -27.17 -13.12 -29.07
N ILE A 89 -27.08 -12.40 -27.96
CA ILE A 89 -26.85 -13.00 -26.65
C ILE A 89 -28.20 -13.49 -26.12
N SER A 90 -28.33 -14.81 -25.96
CA SER A 90 -29.51 -15.38 -25.31
C SER A 90 -29.66 -14.77 -23.92
N SER A 91 -30.84 -14.21 -23.64
CA SER A 91 -31.18 -13.68 -22.32
C SER A 91 -32.23 -14.58 -21.69
N VAL A 92 -32.05 -14.85 -20.40
CA VAL A 92 -33.05 -15.48 -19.56
C VAL A 92 -33.62 -14.37 -18.68
N PRO A 93 -34.95 -14.27 -18.53
CA PRO A 93 -35.53 -13.26 -17.64
C PRO A 93 -35.00 -13.46 -16.23
N LEU A 94 -34.54 -12.37 -15.61
CA LEU A 94 -34.02 -12.40 -14.25
C LEU A 94 -35.14 -12.74 -13.28
N ASN A 95 -34.89 -13.70 -12.38
CA ASN A 95 -35.76 -13.87 -11.24
C ASN A 95 -35.54 -12.72 -10.24
N TYR A 96 -36.57 -11.88 -10.06
CA TYR A 96 -36.54 -10.72 -9.16
C TYR A 96 -36.65 -11.10 -7.67
N ASN A 97 -36.60 -12.37 -7.32
CA ASN A 97 -36.50 -12.78 -5.93
C ASN A 97 -35.16 -12.31 -5.34
N ILE A 98 -35.22 -11.26 -4.53
CA ILE A 98 -34.06 -10.64 -3.87
C ILE A 98 -33.29 -11.58 -2.93
N TYR A 99 -33.91 -12.70 -2.57
CA TYR A 99 -33.31 -13.76 -1.76
C TYR A 99 -32.72 -14.89 -2.58
N GLY A 100 -32.88 -14.87 -3.90
CA GLY A 100 -32.34 -15.87 -4.82
C GLY A 100 -30.89 -15.58 -5.21
N LYS A 101 -30.13 -16.63 -5.48
CA LYS A 101 -28.71 -16.51 -5.88
C LYS A 101 -28.53 -15.69 -7.17
N GLU A 102 -29.46 -15.78 -8.11
CA GLU A 102 -29.42 -15.01 -9.36
C GLU A 102 -29.44 -13.50 -9.11
N PHE A 103 -30.35 -13.04 -8.25
CA PHE A 103 -30.44 -11.63 -7.88
C PHE A 103 -29.18 -11.16 -7.17
N ILE A 104 -28.62 -11.94 -6.24
CA ILE A 104 -27.41 -11.55 -5.50
C ILE A 104 -26.21 -11.40 -6.43
N LEU A 105 -26.05 -12.33 -7.39
CA LEU A 105 -25.01 -12.24 -8.40
C LEU A 105 -25.23 -11.02 -9.31
N PHE A 106 -26.47 -10.78 -9.73
CA PHE A 106 -26.84 -9.60 -10.51
C PHE A 106 -26.53 -8.30 -9.77
N ALA A 107 -26.94 -8.19 -8.50
CA ALA A 107 -26.67 -7.05 -7.64
C ALA A 107 -25.17 -6.81 -7.47
N GLY A 108 -24.38 -7.87 -7.25
CA GLY A 108 -22.92 -7.78 -7.18
C GLY A 108 -22.30 -7.28 -8.49
N MET A 109 -22.77 -7.75 -9.64
CA MET A 109 -22.30 -7.28 -10.95
C MET A 109 -22.67 -5.81 -11.21
N MET A 110 -23.89 -5.40 -10.89
CA MET A 110 -24.34 -4.02 -11.05
C MET A 110 -23.59 -3.06 -10.11
N LEU A 111 -23.32 -3.51 -8.88
CA LEU A 111 -22.48 -2.77 -7.95
C LEU A 111 -21.06 -2.58 -8.52
N LEU A 112 -20.47 -3.65 -9.09
CA LEU A 112 -19.14 -3.63 -9.73
C LEU A 112 -19.07 -2.71 -10.92
N PHE A 113 -20.11 -2.72 -11.74
CA PHE A 113 -20.26 -1.76 -12.83
C PHE A 113 -20.36 -0.32 -12.33
N GLY A 114 -21.24 -0.04 -11.36
CA GLY A 114 -21.39 1.30 -10.82
C GLY A 114 -20.10 1.82 -10.17
N PHE A 115 -19.44 0.98 -9.38
CA PHE A 115 -18.18 1.32 -8.73
C PHE A 115 -17.05 1.56 -9.74
N SER A 116 -16.96 0.75 -10.81
CA SER A 116 -15.93 0.94 -11.84
C SER A 116 -16.13 2.25 -12.60
N VAL A 117 -17.36 2.69 -12.86
CA VAL A 117 -17.66 4.00 -13.46
C VAL A 117 -17.20 5.15 -12.54
N ILE A 118 -17.47 5.05 -11.23
CA ILE A 118 -17.05 6.05 -10.25
C ILE A 118 -15.52 6.11 -10.17
N VAL A 119 -14.85 4.96 -10.06
CA VAL A 119 -13.39 4.88 -10.04
C VAL A 119 -12.82 5.46 -11.32
N LEU A 120 -13.34 5.07 -12.49
CA LEU A 120 -12.90 5.58 -13.79
C LEU A 120 -12.99 7.10 -13.86
N PHE A 121 -14.09 7.70 -13.41
CA PHE A 121 -14.24 9.14 -13.34
C PHE A 121 -13.16 9.79 -12.48
N TRP A 122 -13.02 9.34 -11.22
CA TRP A 122 -12.08 9.94 -10.28
C TRP A 122 -10.61 9.74 -10.66
N THR A 123 -10.24 8.58 -11.21
CA THR A 123 -8.87 8.35 -11.72
C THR A 123 -8.57 9.15 -12.98
N SER A 124 -9.61 9.59 -13.71
CA SER A 124 -9.45 10.44 -14.91
C SER A 124 -9.44 11.93 -14.59
N LEU A 125 -9.62 12.34 -13.32
CA LEU A 125 -9.69 13.74 -12.92
C LEU A 125 -8.47 14.58 -13.35
N PRO A 126 -7.21 14.09 -13.28
CA PRO A 126 -6.06 14.84 -13.79
C PRO A 126 -6.14 15.11 -15.29
N ILE A 127 -6.69 14.18 -16.06
CA ILE A 127 -6.88 14.32 -17.51
C ILE A 127 -7.99 15.33 -17.80
N LEU A 128 -9.12 15.23 -17.10
CA LEU A 128 -10.25 16.15 -17.25
C LEU A 128 -9.86 17.58 -16.86
N THR A 129 -9.18 17.75 -15.74
CA THR A 129 -8.75 19.07 -15.24
C THR A 129 -7.67 19.67 -16.13
N ASN A 130 -6.77 18.88 -16.72
CA ASN A 130 -5.81 19.38 -17.71
C ASN A 130 -6.50 19.94 -18.97
N ILE A 131 -7.68 19.45 -19.34
CA ILE A 131 -8.44 19.95 -20.50
C ILE A 131 -9.20 21.25 -20.18
N PHE A 132 -9.71 21.39 -18.94
CA PHE A 132 -10.64 22.45 -18.56
C PHE A 132 -10.08 23.49 -17.58
N ALA A 133 -8.91 23.23 -16.98
CA ALA A 133 -8.28 24.08 -15.97
C ALA A 133 -6.78 24.25 -16.26
N SER A 134 -6.22 25.38 -15.82
CA SER A 134 -4.79 25.69 -15.98
C SER A 134 -3.89 24.86 -15.06
N GLU A 135 -4.45 24.29 -13.99
CA GLU A 135 -3.72 23.47 -13.02
C GLU A 135 -4.39 22.09 -12.92
N PRO A 136 -3.76 21.04 -13.49
CA PRO A 136 -4.23 19.67 -13.34
C PRO A 136 -4.27 19.28 -11.87
N SER A 137 -5.40 18.73 -11.42
CA SER A 137 -5.58 18.29 -10.04
C SER A 137 -6.05 16.84 -10.00
N ALA A 138 -5.48 16.10 -9.04
CA ALA A 138 -5.88 14.74 -8.71
C ALA A 138 -6.75 14.76 -7.44
N ALA A 139 -7.66 13.80 -7.33
CA ALA A 139 -8.35 13.58 -6.07
C ALA A 139 -7.37 13.11 -5.00
N ASP A 140 -7.58 13.58 -3.78
CA ASP A 140 -6.80 13.13 -2.64
C ASP A 140 -7.22 11.71 -2.20
N ILE A 141 -6.37 11.06 -1.42
CA ILE A 141 -6.62 9.70 -0.91
C ILE A 141 -7.90 9.66 -0.05
N ALA A 142 -8.20 10.76 0.67
CA ALA A 142 -9.39 10.85 1.51
C ALA A 142 -10.67 10.74 0.67
N THR A 143 -10.74 11.42 -0.48
CA THR A 143 -11.86 11.33 -1.41
C THR A 143 -12.10 9.89 -1.89
N TYR A 144 -11.04 9.17 -2.28
CA TYR A 144 -11.15 7.76 -2.68
C TYR A 144 -11.73 6.89 -1.57
N ASN A 145 -11.23 7.06 -0.35
CA ASN A 145 -11.68 6.29 0.80
C ASN A 145 -13.16 6.56 1.13
N GLN A 146 -13.61 7.82 1.04
CA GLN A 146 -14.98 8.21 1.36
C GLN A 146 -16.00 7.53 0.46
N PHE A 147 -15.80 7.53 -0.87
CA PHE A 147 -16.75 6.88 -1.76
C PHE A 147 -16.55 5.37 -1.80
N ALA A 148 -15.32 4.83 -1.67
CA ALA A 148 -15.09 3.39 -1.77
C ALA A 148 -15.60 2.60 -0.56
N LEU A 149 -15.59 3.20 0.63
CA LEU A 149 -16.03 2.59 1.88
C LEU A 149 -17.42 1.94 1.79
N PRO A 150 -18.51 2.64 1.42
CA PRO A 150 -19.84 2.05 1.34
C PRO A 150 -19.91 0.88 0.34
N PHE A 151 -19.23 0.99 -0.82
CA PHE A 151 -19.20 -0.10 -1.79
C PHE A 151 -18.48 -1.32 -1.24
N ALA A 152 -17.33 -1.13 -0.58
CA ALA A 152 -16.54 -2.23 -0.01
C ALA A 152 -17.33 -3.02 1.04
N ILE A 153 -18.13 -2.33 1.86
CA ILE A 153 -19.04 -2.96 2.84
C ILE A 153 -20.10 -3.80 2.13
N ILE A 154 -20.77 -3.23 1.12
CA ILE A 154 -21.81 -3.94 0.37
C ILE A 154 -21.20 -5.15 -0.37
N TYR A 155 -20.01 -5.03 -0.97
CA TYR A 155 -19.31 -6.17 -1.57
C TYR A 155 -19.03 -7.26 -0.56
N ALA A 156 -18.50 -6.92 0.62
CA ALA A 156 -18.19 -7.91 1.64
C ALA A 156 -19.45 -8.67 2.08
N LEU A 157 -20.58 -7.98 2.22
CA LEU A 157 -21.88 -8.60 2.49
C LEU A 157 -22.31 -9.53 1.36
N LEU A 158 -22.29 -9.06 0.11
CA LEU A 158 -22.68 -9.87 -1.05
C LEU A 158 -21.78 -11.10 -1.23
N LEU A 159 -20.45 -10.94 -1.06
CA LEU A 159 -19.47 -12.03 -1.12
C LEU A 159 -19.63 -13.04 0.02
N THR A 160 -20.12 -12.58 1.17
CA THR A 160 -20.46 -13.45 2.31
C THR A 160 -21.74 -14.23 2.01
N ILE A 161 -22.76 -13.60 1.44
CA ILE A 161 -24.09 -14.21 1.31
C ILE A 161 -24.19 -15.09 0.06
N ALA A 162 -23.60 -14.67 -1.07
CA ALA A 162 -23.67 -15.35 -2.36
C ALA A 162 -23.37 -16.87 -2.34
N PRO A 163 -22.37 -17.38 -1.58
CA PRO A 163 -22.12 -18.81 -1.53
C PRO A 163 -23.14 -19.62 -0.69
N LEU A 164 -23.94 -18.97 0.17
CA LEU A 164 -24.85 -19.63 1.12
C LEU A 164 -26.29 -19.78 0.60
N VAL A 165 -26.64 -18.94 -0.39
CA VAL A 165 -27.96 -18.85 -0.99
C VAL A 165 -28.10 -19.80 -2.19
N THR A 166 -29.31 -20.30 -2.42
CA THR A 166 -29.64 -21.23 -3.50
C THR A 166 -30.35 -20.52 -4.67
N TYR A 167 -30.43 -21.18 -5.83
CA TYR A 167 -31.16 -20.65 -6.99
C TYR A 167 -32.68 -20.69 -6.76
N ASN A 168 -33.20 -21.81 -6.25
CA ASN A 168 -34.62 -21.97 -5.96
C ASN A 168 -34.89 -21.56 -4.52
N VAL A 169 -35.43 -20.35 -4.33
CA VAL A 169 -35.87 -19.84 -3.04
C VAL A 169 -37.35 -19.46 -3.16
N PRO A 170 -38.23 -19.92 -2.26
CA PRO A 170 -39.63 -19.49 -2.27
C PRO A 170 -39.72 -17.98 -2.00
N GLU A 171 -40.68 -17.31 -2.63
CA GLU A 171 -40.93 -15.90 -2.38
C GLU A 171 -41.38 -15.68 -0.92
N LEU A 172 -40.67 -14.80 -0.22
CA LEU A 172 -41.04 -14.39 1.14
C LEU A 172 -42.20 -13.40 1.07
N LYS A 173 -43.41 -13.85 1.44
CA LYS A 173 -44.55 -12.96 1.64
C LYS A 173 -44.30 -12.00 2.81
N ASN A 174 -44.72 -10.75 2.67
CA ASN A 174 -44.63 -9.69 3.69
C ASN A 174 -43.19 -9.40 4.16
N TRP A 175 -42.20 -9.53 3.27
CA TRP A 175 -40.80 -9.24 3.61
C TRP A 175 -40.60 -7.76 3.98
N GLN A 176 -41.39 -6.83 3.41
CA GLN A 176 -41.26 -5.39 3.66
C GLN A 176 -41.50 -5.04 5.13
N SER A 177 -42.52 -5.63 5.77
CA SER A 177 -42.80 -5.40 7.19
C SER A 177 -41.67 -5.88 8.08
N LYS A 178 -41.03 -7.01 7.73
CA LYS A 178 -39.88 -7.52 8.47
C LYS A 178 -38.63 -6.69 8.22
N ALA A 179 -38.44 -6.20 7.00
CA ALA A 179 -37.39 -5.26 6.65
C ALA A 179 -37.51 -3.98 7.48
N ALA A 180 -38.72 -3.43 7.63
CA ALA A 180 -38.95 -2.25 8.45
C ALA A 180 -38.58 -2.49 9.92
N ILE A 181 -38.94 -3.64 10.49
CA ILE A 181 -38.56 -4.02 11.85
C ILE A 181 -37.03 -4.09 11.99
N PHE A 182 -36.35 -4.80 11.10
CA PHE A 182 -34.89 -4.91 11.16
C PHE A 182 -34.17 -3.60 10.88
N GLY A 183 -34.73 -2.74 10.02
CA GLY A 183 -34.26 -1.37 9.83
C GLY A 183 -34.36 -0.57 11.13
N GLY A 184 -35.48 -0.67 11.83
CA GLY A 184 -35.66 -0.07 13.15
C GLY A 184 -34.64 -0.57 14.17
N VAL A 185 -34.42 -1.88 14.27
CA VAL A 185 -33.42 -2.47 15.17
C VAL A 185 -32.00 -2.02 14.80
N ALA A 186 -31.67 -1.99 13.52
CA ALA A 186 -30.37 -1.52 13.03
C ALA A 186 -30.12 -0.05 13.38
N VAL A 187 -31.13 0.81 13.25
CA VAL A 187 -31.06 2.23 13.65
C VAL A 187 -30.86 2.35 15.16
N VAL A 188 -31.56 1.55 15.97
CA VAL A 188 -31.37 1.54 17.43
C VAL A 188 -29.94 1.13 17.77
N ILE A 189 -29.41 0.07 17.16
CA ILE A 189 -28.02 -0.36 17.39
C ILE A 189 -27.04 0.73 16.95
N GLY A 190 -27.23 1.33 15.78
CA GLY A 190 -26.40 2.45 15.33
C GLY A 190 -26.44 3.64 16.28
N GLY A 191 -27.63 3.97 16.81
CA GLY A 191 -27.79 4.99 17.83
C GLY A 191 -27.08 4.64 19.14
N LEU A 192 -27.14 3.37 19.58
CA LEU A 192 -26.42 2.90 20.77
C LEU A 192 -24.91 3.03 20.60
N LEU A 193 -24.37 2.63 19.45
CA LEU A 193 -22.95 2.79 19.13
C LEU A 193 -22.53 4.27 19.17
N TYR A 194 -23.33 5.16 18.58
CA TYR A 194 -23.01 6.58 18.51
C TYR A 194 -23.10 7.30 19.86
N PHE A 195 -24.22 7.14 20.59
CA PHE A 195 -24.50 7.91 21.80
C PHE A 195 -23.90 7.34 23.08
N PHE A 196 -23.62 6.03 23.14
CA PHE A 196 -23.16 5.37 24.38
C PHE A 196 -21.76 4.78 24.29
N LEU A 197 -21.20 4.61 23.10
CA LEU A 197 -19.88 4.00 22.89
C LEU A 197 -18.92 4.94 22.15
N ASP A 198 -19.29 6.23 22.01
CA ASP A 198 -18.51 7.28 21.34
C ASP A 198 -17.99 6.89 19.94
N VAL A 199 -18.72 6.03 19.23
CA VAL A 199 -18.40 5.63 17.86
C VAL A 199 -18.81 6.75 16.90
N SER A 200 -17.99 7.09 15.91
CA SER A 200 -18.33 8.14 14.95
C SER A 200 -19.66 7.87 14.22
N LEU A 201 -20.40 8.91 13.84
CA LEU A 201 -21.70 8.78 13.17
C LEU A 201 -21.61 7.96 11.88
N SER A 202 -20.60 8.24 11.05
CA SER A 202 -20.37 7.53 9.79
C SER A 202 -20.17 6.03 10.02
N LEU A 203 -19.38 5.68 11.04
CA LEU A 203 -19.11 4.29 11.36
C LEU A 203 -20.33 3.60 12.00
N SER A 204 -21.08 4.30 12.84
CA SER A 204 -22.32 3.80 13.43
C SER A 204 -23.38 3.47 12.37
N LEU A 205 -23.53 4.33 11.36
CA LEU A 205 -24.41 4.10 10.20
C LEU A 205 -23.95 2.89 9.36
N VAL A 206 -22.64 2.74 9.20
CA VAL A 206 -22.04 1.57 8.54
C VAL A 206 -22.34 0.28 9.29
N PHE A 207 -22.12 0.23 10.62
CA PHE A 207 -22.46 -0.94 11.44
C PHE A 207 -23.95 -1.27 11.37
N ALA A 208 -24.82 -0.25 11.43
CA ALA A 208 -26.26 -0.42 11.26
C ALA A 208 -26.60 -1.03 9.89
N SER A 209 -25.95 -0.58 8.81
CA SER A 209 -26.17 -1.08 7.45
C SER A 209 -25.70 -2.54 7.29
N VAL A 210 -24.53 -2.89 7.84
CA VAL A 210 -24.04 -4.27 7.90
C VAL A 210 -25.01 -5.16 8.65
N PHE A 211 -25.43 -4.72 9.84
CA PHE A 211 -26.35 -5.46 10.69
C PHE A 211 -27.71 -5.66 10.00
N PHE A 212 -28.27 -4.60 9.40
CA PHE A 212 -29.50 -4.67 8.63
C PHE A 212 -29.39 -5.68 7.49
N GLY A 213 -28.31 -5.60 6.70
CA GLY A 213 -28.03 -6.54 5.62
C GLY A 213 -27.98 -7.99 6.11
N LEU A 214 -27.27 -8.27 7.21
CA LEU A 214 -27.19 -9.61 7.78
C LEU A 214 -28.56 -10.11 8.29
N MET A 215 -29.28 -9.30 9.07
CA MET A 215 -30.61 -9.65 9.59
C MET A 215 -31.62 -9.89 8.49
N PHE A 216 -31.55 -9.12 7.41
CA PHE A 216 -32.44 -9.27 6.27
C PHE A 216 -32.36 -10.68 5.66
N TYR A 217 -31.17 -11.27 5.61
CA TYR A 217 -30.97 -12.64 5.11
C TYR A 217 -31.30 -13.74 6.13
N LEU A 218 -31.40 -13.41 7.42
CA LEU A 218 -31.91 -14.32 8.46
C LEU A 218 -33.41 -14.63 8.30
N LEU A 219 -34.13 -13.92 7.42
CA LEU A 219 -35.53 -14.21 7.08
C LEU A 219 -35.72 -15.54 6.36
N LEU A 220 -34.65 -16.10 5.80
CA LEU A 220 -34.65 -17.40 5.18
C LEU A 220 -34.39 -18.46 6.25
N LYS A 221 -35.40 -19.30 6.53
CA LYS A 221 -35.39 -20.31 7.60
C LYS A 221 -34.17 -21.25 7.55
N ASP A 222 -33.69 -21.56 6.35
CA ASP A 222 -32.53 -22.44 6.12
C ASP A 222 -31.18 -21.70 5.99
N SER A 223 -31.17 -20.37 6.01
CA SER A 223 -29.96 -19.55 5.86
C SER A 223 -29.31 -19.22 7.20
N LEU A 224 -30.06 -19.24 8.30
CA LEU A 224 -29.56 -18.87 9.63
C LEU A 224 -28.41 -19.78 10.07
N ILE A 225 -28.59 -21.11 9.95
CA ILE A 225 -27.56 -22.10 10.27
C ILE A 225 -26.30 -21.92 9.40
N LYS A 226 -26.46 -21.45 8.16
CA LYS A 226 -25.33 -21.25 7.22
C LYS A 226 -24.55 -19.96 7.49
N LEU A 227 -25.20 -18.93 8.02
CA LEU A 227 -24.59 -17.61 8.25
C LEU A 227 -23.92 -17.51 9.63
N VAL A 228 -24.32 -18.34 10.59
CA VAL A 228 -23.76 -18.38 11.96
C VAL A 228 -22.23 -18.46 11.98
N PRO A 229 -21.54 -19.32 11.20
CA PRO A 229 -20.08 -19.35 11.19
C PRO A 229 -19.45 -18.02 10.74
N ALA A 230 -20.03 -17.37 9.73
CA ALA A 230 -19.52 -16.11 9.21
C ALA A 230 -19.71 -14.96 10.22
N ILE A 231 -20.87 -14.91 10.89
CA ILE A 231 -21.15 -13.96 11.98
C ILE A 231 -20.21 -14.22 13.16
N ALA A 232 -19.99 -15.49 13.53
CA ALA A 232 -19.04 -15.84 14.59
C ALA A 232 -17.62 -15.39 14.22
N GLY A 233 -17.18 -15.60 12.98
CA GLY A 233 -15.90 -15.11 12.48
C GLY A 233 -15.78 -13.58 12.57
N PHE A 234 -16.83 -12.84 12.21
CA PHE A 234 -16.90 -11.39 12.36
C PHE A 234 -16.73 -10.97 13.83
N VAL A 235 -17.55 -11.50 14.74
CA VAL A 235 -17.53 -11.15 16.17
C VAL A 235 -16.20 -11.51 16.83
N VAL A 236 -15.69 -12.71 16.56
CA VAL A 236 -14.37 -13.15 17.07
C VAL A 236 -13.27 -12.21 16.61
N THR A 237 -13.31 -11.75 15.36
CA THR A 237 -12.32 -10.80 14.83
C THR A 237 -12.39 -9.44 15.53
N ILE A 238 -13.60 -8.92 15.78
CA ILE A 238 -13.79 -7.68 16.56
C ILE A 238 -13.22 -7.85 17.97
N VAL A 239 -13.57 -8.94 18.66
CA VAL A 239 -13.13 -9.20 20.04
C VAL A 239 -11.61 -9.35 20.11
N ILE A 240 -11.00 -10.18 19.25
CA ILE A 240 -9.55 -10.37 19.22
C ILE A 240 -8.84 -9.05 18.87
N GLY A 241 -9.34 -8.31 17.88
CA GLY A 241 -8.77 -7.01 17.48
C GLY A 241 -8.78 -6.02 18.63
N TYR A 242 -9.91 -5.91 19.34
CA TYR A 242 -10.03 -5.05 20.52
C TYR A 242 -9.06 -5.48 21.64
N LEU A 243 -9.01 -6.77 21.96
CA LEU A 243 -8.08 -7.32 22.96
C LEU A 243 -6.61 -7.15 22.58
N SER A 244 -6.31 -7.08 21.29
CA SER A 244 -4.95 -6.85 20.76
C SER A 244 -4.58 -5.37 20.66
N GLY A 245 -5.45 -4.46 21.15
CA GLY A 245 -5.18 -3.02 21.18
C GLY A 245 -5.46 -2.28 19.87
N VAL A 246 -6.19 -2.88 18.92
CA VAL A 246 -6.57 -2.19 17.67
C VAL A 246 -7.62 -1.12 17.99
N THR A 247 -7.25 0.15 17.88
CA THR A 247 -8.13 1.29 18.19
C THR A 247 -8.88 1.84 16.98
N ASN A 248 -8.36 1.62 15.76
CA ASN A 248 -9.00 2.12 14.55
C ASN A 248 -10.21 1.25 14.18
N ALA A 249 -11.39 1.78 14.44
CA ALA A 249 -12.64 1.04 14.29
C ALA A 249 -13.05 0.80 12.81
N VAL A 250 -12.62 1.66 11.87
CA VAL A 250 -12.82 1.41 10.42
C VAL A 250 -11.96 0.23 9.97
N TYR A 251 -10.70 0.20 10.39
CA TYR A 251 -9.81 -0.91 10.12
C TYR A 251 -10.33 -2.22 10.72
N MET A 252 -10.79 -2.19 11.98
CA MET A 252 -11.35 -3.35 12.67
C MET A 252 -12.58 -3.91 11.95
N LEU A 253 -13.45 -3.02 11.45
CA LEU A 253 -14.59 -3.41 10.63
C LEU A 253 -14.14 -4.12 9.34
N PHE A 254 -13.19 -3.56 8.58
CA PHE A 254 -12.70 -4.18 7.35
C PHE A 254 -12.06 -5.54 7.60
N PHE A 255 -11.32 -5.68 8.69
CA PHE A 255 -10.72 -6.94 9.08
C PHE A 255 -11.79 -7.99 9.41
N ALA A 256 -12.84 -7.61 10.15
CA ALA A 256 -13.96 -8.49 10.46
C ALA A 256 -14.80 -8.85 9.23
N LEU A 257 -15.01 -7.92 8.29
CA LEU A 257 -15.67 -8.18 7.01
C LEU A 257 -14.86 -9.15 6.13
N ALA A 258 -13.53 -9.01 6.09
CA ALA A 258 -12.66 -9.94 5.37
C ALA A 258 -12.69 -11.35 5.99
N ALA A 259 -12.70 -11.46 7.32
CA ALA A 259 -12.89 -12.71 8.03
C ALA A 259 -14.25 -13.36 7.73
N MET A 260 -15.31 -12.57 7.69
CA MET A 260 -16.66 -13.03 7.35
C MET A 260 -16.75 -13.61 5.92
N VAL A 261 -16.16 -12.92 4.94
CA VAL A 261 -16.05 -13.39 3.55
C VAL A 261 -15.27 -14.71 3.48
N THR A 262 -14.14 -14.77 4.19
CA THR A 262 -13.25 -15.95 4.27
C THR A 262 -14.01 -17.15 4.82
N VAL A 263 -14.65 -17.00 5.98
CA VAL A 263 -15.37 -18.10 6.65
C VAL A 263 -16.56 -18.58 5.82
N SER A 264 -17.34 -17.67 5.24
CA SER A 264 -18.50 -18.06 4.44
C SER A 264 -18.10 -18.87 3.19
N ASN A 265 -17.08 -18.42 2.47
CA ASN A 265 -16.58 -19.14 1.29
C ASN A 265 -15.94 -20.48 1.68
N LEU A 266 -15.23 -20.55 2.82
CA LEU A 266 -14.70 -21.79 3.35
C LEU A 266 -15.80 -22.80 3.70
N VAL A 267 -16.85 -22.38 4.42
CA VAL A 267 -18.01 -23.22 4.77
C VAL A 267 -18.67 -23.75 3.50
N SER A 268 -18.84 -22.90 2.48
CA SER A 268 -19.38 -23.34 1.20
C SER A 268 -18.47 -24.33 0.50
N ILE A 269 -17.15 -24.14 0.50
CA ILE A 269 -16.21 -25.10 -0.09
C ILE A 269 -16.35 -26.45 0.61
N ILE A 270 -16.24 -26.48 1.94
CA ILE A 270 -16.33 -27.72 2.74
C ILE A 270 -17.60 -28.51 2.43
N LYS A 271 -18.73 -27.81 2.28
CA LYS A 271 -20.02 -28.43 1.93
C LYS A 271 -20.04 -29.07 0.54
N HIS A 272 -19.28 -28.55 -0.43
CA HIS A 272 -19.25 -29.03 -1.82
C HIS A 272 -18.06 -29.95 -2.15
N ILE A 273 -17.08 -30.09 -1.24
CA ILE A 273 -15.98 -31.07 -1.37
C ILE A 273 -16.48 -32.48 -1.71
N PRO A 274 -17.58 -33.00 -1.12
CA PRO A 274 -18.06 -34.36 -1.42
C PRO A 274 -18.64 -34.54 -2.83
N SER A 275 -19.06 -33.46 -3.51
CA SER A 275 -19.83 -33.56 -4.76
C SER A 275 -19.04 -33.20 -6.03
N SER A 276 -18.06 -32.26 -5.96
CA SER A 276 -16.99 -32.03 -6.96
C SER A 276 -16.26 -30.70 -6.71
N LEU A 277 -14.93 -30.73 -6.61
CA LEU A 277 -14.10 -29.52 -6.52
C LEU A 277 -14.25 -28.57 -7.72
N LYS A 278 -14.70 -29.08 -8.88
CA LYS A 278 -14.92 -28.24 -10.08
C LYS A 278 -16.00 -27.17 -9.85
N ILE A 279 -16.96 -27.44 -8.99
CA ILE A 279 -18.09 -26.53 -8.72
C ILE A 279 -17.64 -25.37 -7.82
N ALA A 280 -16.63 -25.60 -6.97
CA ALA A 280 -16.18 -24.67 -5.94
C ALA A 280 -15.20 -23.58 -6.41
N GLY A 281 -14.81 -23.55 -7.71
CA GLY A 281 -13.77 -22.64 -8.21
C GLY A 281 -14.00 -21.16 -7.87
N ALA A 282 -15.25 -20.67 -7.97
CA ALA A 282 -15.58 -19.29 -7.60
C ALA A 282 -15.39 -19.03 -6.10
N GLN A 283 -15.83 -19.96 -5.25
CA GLN A 283 -15.66 -19.86 -3.80
C GLN A 283 -14.18 -19.96 -3.39
N ILE A 284 -13.37 -20.75 -4.09
CA ILE A 284 -11.91 -20.80 -3.88
C ILE A 284 -11.30 -19.43 -4.16
N SER A 285 -11.69 -18.76 -5.24
CA SER A 285 -11.20 -17.41 -5.54
C SER A 285 -11.63 -16.39 -4.50
N HIS A 286 -12.89 -16.42 -4.04
CA HIS A 286 -13.37 -15.49 -3.03
C HIS A 286 -12.82 -15.78 -1.62
N LEU A 287 -12.55 -17.05 -1.29
CA LEU A 287 -11.77 -17.42 -0.10
C LEU A 287 -10.36 -16.80 -0.19
N GLY A 288 -9.72 -16.93 -1.35
CA GLY A 288 -8.41 -16.32 -1.61
C GLY A 288 -8.43 -14.80 -1.43
N PHE A 289 -9.45 -14.12 -1.95
CA PHE A 289 -9.64 -12.69 -1.75
C PHE A 289 -9.81 -12.30 -0.28
N GLY A 290 -10.59 -13.04 0.50
CA GLY A 290 -10.74 -12.82 1.94
C GLY A 290 -9.42 -12.96 2.70
N LEU A 291 -8.67 -14.04 2.45
CA LEU A 291 -7.34 -14.27 3.06
C LEU A 291 -6.33 -13.19 2.65
N MET A 292 -6.38 -12.77 1.40
CA MET A 292 -5.53 -11.71 0.87
C MET A 292 -5.74 -10.40 1.65
N LEU A 293 -7.00 -10.01 1.86
CA LEU A 293 -7.35 -8.83 2.65
C LEU A 293 -6.92 -8.97 4.11
N ILE A 294 -7.09 -10.14 4.72
CA ILE A 294 -6.60 -10.41 6.09
C ILE A 294 -5.09 -10.21 6.17
N GLY A 295 -4.32 -10.74 5.22
CA GLY A 295 -2.86 -10.56 5.17
C GLY A 295 -2.44 -9.09 5.03
N ILE A 296 -3.04 -8.37 4.08
CA ILE A 296 -2.74 -6.95 3.83
C ILE A 296 -3.09 -6.10 5.04
N LEU A 297 -4.33 -6.21 5.52
CA LEU A 297 -4.81 -5.42 6.65
C LEU A 297 -3.99 -5.78 7.87
N GLY A 298 -3.94 -7.06 8.24
CA GLY A 298 -3.28 -7.53 9.44
C GLY A 298 -1.82 -7.09 9.52
N SER A 299 -1.07 -7.25 8.43
CA SER A 299 0.30 -6.76 8.36
C SER A 299 0.41 -5.24 8.54
N SER A 300 -0.53 -4.47 7.98
CA SER A 300 -0.49 -3.00 8.05
C SER A 300 -0.62 -2.44 9.47
N VAL A 301 -1.29 -3.13 10.39
CA VAL A 301 -1.46 -2.68 11.79
C VAL A 301 -0.37 -3.21 12.72
N TYR A 302 0.08 -4.44 12.48
CA TYR A 302 1.07 -5.08 13.35
C TYR A 302 2.50 -5.00 12.80
N THR A 303 2.76 -4.17 11.79
CA THR A 303 4.12 -3.87 11.33
C THR A 303 4.85 -3.08 12.40
N THR A 304 6.03 -3.55 12.80
CA THR A 304 6.98 -2.78 13.61
C THR A 304 8.13 -2.29 12.73
N ASN A 305 8.65 -1.10 12.99
CA ASN A 305 9.77 -0.51 12.25
C ASN A 305 10.85 0.01 13.21
N GLU A 306 12.10 -0.38 12.99
CA GLU A 306 13.29 0.13 13.69
C GLU A 306 14.23 0.73 12.65
N GLN A 307 14.64 1.98 12.86
CA GLN A 307 15.56 2.66 11.96
C GLN A 307 16.98 2.52 12.49
N LEU A 308 17.88 2.03 11.63
CA LEU A 308 19.29 1.87 11.93
C LEU A 308 20.13 2.91 11.17
N VAL A 309 21.19 3.38 11.82
CA VAL A 309 22.17 4.31 11.24
C VAL A 309 23.55 3.66 11.35
N ILE A 310 23.98 3.01 10.28
CA ILE A 310 25.11 2.08 10.31
C ILE A 310 26.28 2.66 9.49
N PRO A 311 27.37 3.13 10.12
CA PRO A 311 28.59 3.49 9.41
C PRO A 311 29.19 2.29 8.67
N ARG A 312 29.87 2.51 7.54
CA ARG A 312 30.50 1.41 6.79
C ARG A 312 31.50 0.65 7.67
N GLY A 313 31.41 -0.68 7.62
CA GLY A 313 32.22 -1.59 8.43
C GLY A 313 31.75 -1.72 9.88
N SER A 314 30.69 -1.02 10.28
CA SER A 314 30.08 -1.13 11.60
C SER A 314 28.77 -1.93 11.54
N ALA A 315 28.26 -2.30 12.71
CA ALA A 315 26.98 -2.99 12.86
C ALA A 315 26.11 -2.31 13.91
N ASP A 316 24.79 -2.48 13.75
CA ASP A 316 23.76 -2.06 14.68
C ASP A 316 22.72 -3.18 14.82
N GLU A 317 21.85 -3.14 15.83
CA GLU A 317 20.93 -4.25 16.13
C GLU A 317 19.46 -3.85 15.92
N ALA A 318 18.72 -4.71 15.22
CA ALA A 318 17.27 -4.62 15.12
C ALA A 318 16.61 -5.99 15.31
N TYR A 319 15.63 -6.07 16.20
CA TYR A 319 14.83 -7.28 16.44
C TYR A 319 15.57 -8.62 16.64
N GLY A 320 16.74 -8.61 17.30
CA GLY A 320 17.58 -9.80 17.48
C GLY A 320 18.42 -10.15 16.25
N TYR A 321 18.62 -9.18 15.35
CA TYR A 321 19.55 -9.31 14.24
C TYR A 321 20.62 -8.23 14.33
N THR A 322 21.88 -8.64 14.29
CA THR A 322 23.01 -7.73 14.12
C THR A 322 23.16 -7.44 12.62
N VAL A 323 22.96 -6.18 12.22
CA VAL A 323 22.96 -5.73 10.83
C VAL A 323 24.23 -4.92 10.57
N MET A 324 25.01 -5.33 9.58
CA MET A 324 26.30 -4.74 9.23
C MET A 324 26.26 -4.15 7.82
N TYR A 325 26.73 -2.91 7.66
CA TYR A 325 26.83 -2.24 6.37
C TYR A 325 28.26 -2.36 5.82
N ASN A 326 28.42 -3.06 4.70
CA ASN A 326 29.72 -3.35 4.08
C ASN A 326 30.07 -2.40 2.92
N GLY A 327 29.20 -1.46 2.58
CA GLY A 327 29.38 -0.54 1.46
C GLY A 327 28.39 -0.80 0.31
N MET A 328 28.74 -0.38 -0.89
CA MET A 328 27.90 -0.49 -2.09
C MET A 328 28.64 -1.24 -3.19
N GLU A 329 27.90 -1.92 -4.06
CA GLU A 329 28.47 -2.61 -5.22
C GLU A 329 29.02 -1.61 -6.26
N ASN A 330 28.31 -0.49 -6.45
CA ASN A 330 28.66 0.63 -7.33
C ASN A 330 28.31 1.97 -6.65
N ASP A 331 28.53 3.08 -7.34
CA ASP A 331 28.07 4.39 -6.91
C ASP A 331 26.53 4.52 -6.98
N LEU A 332 25.99 5.59 -6.39
CA LEU A 332 24.56 5.85 -6.37
C LEU A 332 24.00 6.27 -7.74
N GLU A 333 24.82 6.71 -8.69
CA GLU A 333 24.37 7.07 -10.04
C GLU A 333 24.20 5.83 -10.92
N TYR A 334 24.85 4.72 -10.55
CA TYR A 334 24.73 3.45 -11.26
C TYR A 334 23.31 2.87 -11.14
N PRO A 335 22.63 2.59 -12.26
CA PRO A 335 21.28 2.04 -12.23
C PRO A 335 21.21 0.71 -11.46
N LYS A 336 20.24 0.59 -10.55
CA LYS A 336 20.03 -0.61 -9.71
C LYS A 336 21.23 -0.95 -8.82
N ASN A 337 22.01 0.06 -8.41
CA ASN A 337 23.06 -0.12 -7.42
C ASN A 337 22.52 -0.82 -6.16
N LYS A 338 23.31 -1.77 -5.63
CA LYS A 338 22.98 -2.57 -4.45
C LYS A 338 23.84 -2.18 -3.28
N LEU A 339 23.20 -2.11 -2.12
CA LEU A 339 23.89 -1.97 -0.85
C LEU A 339 24.30 -3.36 -0.36
N LEU A 340 25.53 -3.47 0.12
CA LEU A 340 26.10 -4.69 0.66
C LEU A 340 25.82 -4.72 2.16
N VAL A 341 24.75 -5.40 2.57
CA VAL A 341 24.38 -5.56 3.97
C VAL A 341 24.51 -7.03 4.36
N SER A 342 25.22 -7.33 5.44
CA SER A 342 25.21 -8.65 6.08
C SER A 342 24.38 -8.56 7.36
N TYR A 343 23.65 -9.60 7.71
CA TYR A 343 22.95 -9.66 8.99
C TYR A 343 23.06 -11.02 9.64
N TYR A 344 23.14 -11.06 10.96
CA TYR A 344 23.34 -12.26 11.75
C TYR A 344 22.15 -12.48 12.67
N ASN A 345 21.67 -13.71 12.76
CA ASN A 345 20.68 -14.06 13.79
C ASN A 345 21.35 -14.27 15.17
N ASP A 346 20.56 -14.39 16.24
CA ASP A 346 21.04 -14.72 17.59
C ASP A 346 21.93 -15.97 17.69
N LYS A 347 21.90 -16.85 16.69
CA LYS A 347 22.71 -18.08 16.62
C LYS A 347 24.03 -17.89 15.84
N GLY A 348 24.33 -16.66 15.39
CA GLY A 348 25.52 -16.33 14.61
C GLY A 348 25.48 -16.82 13.15
N THR A 349 24.32 -17.23 12.64
CA THR A 349 24.18 -17.58 11.21
C THR A 349 24.19 -16.29 10.38
N GLU A 350 25.11 -16.18 9.43
CA GLU A 350 25.20 -15.04 8.51
C GLU A 350 24.19 -15.18 7.36
N TYR A 351 23.56 -14.06 7.04
CA TYR A 351 22.72 -13.86 5.87
C TYR A 351 23.14 -12.59 5.13
N GLN A 352 22.83 -12.52 3.84
CA GLN A 352 23.21 -11.39 2.99
C GLN A 352 21.95 -10.70 2.47
N ALA A 353 21.78 -9.43 2.82
CA ALA A 353 20.75 -8.55 2.28
C ALA A 353 21.32 -7.66 1.18
N ARG A 354 20.58 -7.52 0.07
CA ARG A 354 20.98 -6.70 -1.08
C ARG A 354 19.88 -5.72 -1.50
N PRO A 355 19.51 -4.75 -0.63
CA PRO A 355 18.56 -3.72 -1.03
C PRO A 355 19.17 -2.81 -2.11
N GLU A 356 18.32 -2.21 -2.95
CA GLU A 356 18.77 -1.32 -4.04
C GLU A 356 18.51 0.14 -3.66
N LEU A 357 19.51 0.99 -3.88
CA LEU A 357 19.42 2.44 -3.72
C LEU A 357 20.23 3.10 -4.84
N TYR A 358 19.56 3.86 -5.71
CA TYR A 358 20.22 4.56 -6.82
C TYR A 358 19.45 5.79 -7.25
N TYR A 359 20.15 6.80 -7.77
CA TYR A 359 19.58 7.99 -8.36
C TYR A 359 19.11 7.71 -9.78
N SER A 360 17.91 8.12 -10.12
CA SER A 360 17.39 8.07 -11.48
C SER A 360 17.34 9.46 -12.08
N ALA A 361 18.26 9.76 -13.01
CA ALA A 361 18.24 11.01 -13.76
C ALA A 361 16.92 11.22 -14.53
N ARG A 362 16.30 10.13 -15.00
CA ARG A 362 14.99 10.14 -15.68
C ARG A 362 13.86 10.67 -14.81
N LEU A 363 13.92 10.39 -13.50
CA LEU A 363 12.86 10.72 -12.54
C LEU A 363 13.25 11.85 -11.59
N ASN A 364 14.48 12.36 -11.75
CA ASN A 364 15.07 13.36 -10.90
C ASN A 364 14.94 13.02 -9.40
N GLY A 365 15.28 11.79 -9.02
CA GLY A 365 15.09 11.31 -7.65
C GLY A 365 15.69 9.93 -7.36
N PHE A 366 15.81 9.61 -6.07
CA PHE A 366 16.31 8.32 -5.60
C PHE A 366 15.24 7.22 -5.68
N MET A 367 15.63 6.11 -6.30
CA MET A 367 14.91 4.86 -6.35
C MET A 367 15.36 3.98 -5.20
N LYS A 368 14.39 3.42 -4.47
CA LYS A 368 14.60 2.61 -3.27
C LYS A 368 13.85 1.31 -3.44
N LYS A 369 14.55 0.18 -3.30
CA LYS A 369 13.93 -1.15 -3.29
C LYS A 369 14.40 -1.95 -2.10
N PRO A 370 13.49 -2.41 -1.22
CA PRO A 370 13.87 -3.17 -0.05
C PRO A 370 14.34 -4.57 -0.43
N TYR A 371 15.22 -5.14 0.39
CA TYR A 371 15.42 -6.59 0.45
C TYR A 371 14.39 -7.19 1.41
N VAL A 372 13.81 -8.34 1.04
CA VAL A 372 12.75 -9.00 1.82
C VAL A 372 13.16 -10.43 2.09
N GLU A 373 13.28 -10.79 3.37
CA GLU A 373 13.42 -12.16 3.83
C GLU A 373 12.04 -12.68 4.25
N ASN A 374 11.53 -13.67 3.51
CA ASN A 374 10.20 -14.21 3.77
C ASN A 374 10.27 -15.31 4.85
N ASN A 375 9.48 -15.20 5.92
CA ASN A 375 9.31 -16.30 6.88
C ASN A 375 7.83 -16.66 7.03
N LEU A 376 7.57 -17.82 7.65
CA LEU A 376 6.19 -18.30 7.86
C LEU A 376 5.38 -17.37 8.78
N MET A 377 6.03 -16.76 9.78
CA MET A 377 5.37 -15.92 10.78
C MET A 377 5.43 -14.43 10.44
N TYR A 378 6.58 -13.96 9.95
CA TYR A 378 6.80 -12.56 9.58
C TYR A 378 7.80 -12.44 8.43
N ASP A 379 7.62 -11.42 7.62
CA ASP A 379 8.61 -11.04 6.62
C ASP A 379 9.49 -9.92 7.21
N LEU A 380 10.81 -10.03 6.99
CA LEU A 380 11.78 -9.04 7.45
C LEU A 380 12.22 -8.18 6.26
N TYR A 381 11.99 -6.87 6.38
CA TYR A 381 12.29 -5.90 5.34
C TYR A 381 13.50 -5.08 5.71
N PHE A 382 14.44 -4.94 4.77
CA PHE A 382 15.57 -4.03 4.85
C PHE A 382 15.38 -2.94 3.80
N SER A 383 14.84 -1.79 4.22
CA SER A 383 14.39 -0.72 3.33
C SER A 383 15.36 0.47 3.38
N PRO A 384 16.20 0.69 2.35
CA PRO A 384 17.20 1.74 2.41
C PRO A 384 16.54 3.11 2.36
N MET A 385 16.92 3.97 3.29
CA MET A 385 16.45 5.35 3.34
C MET A 385 17.43 6.29 2.64
N GLN A 386 18.71 6.19 2.98
CA GLN A 386 19.74 7.08 2.48
C GLN A 386 21.12 6.49 2.72
N VAL A 387 22.08 6.77 1.83
CA VAL A 387 23.51 6.65 2.13
C VAL A 387 24.05 8.07 2.22
N GLN A 388 24.69 8.40 3.34
CA GLN A 388 25.34 9.68 3.54
C GLN A 388 26.84 9.52 3.28
N ASP A 389 27.35 10.20 2.26
CA ASP A 389 28.78 10.33 2.01
C ASP A 389 29.40 11.21 3.10
N LEU A 390 30.41 10.67 3.79
CA LEU A 390 31.11 11.35 4.88
C LEU A 390 32.48 11.90 4.41
N GLN A 391 32.94 11.54 3.20
CA GLN A 391 34.21 12.00 2.63
C GLN A 391 34.10 13.30 1.83
N ASN A 392 33.01 13.50 1.09
CA ASN A 392 32.93 14.63 0.15
C ASN A 392 32.50 15.97 0.76
N ASP A 393 31.64 15.99 1.78
CA ASP A 393 31.02 17.25 2.21
C ASP A 393 31.54 17.82 3.54
N GLY A 394 32.38 17.10 4.29
CA GLY A 394 32.70 17.49 5.67
C GLY A 394 31.45 17.55 6.58
N GLU A 395 30.30 17.11 6.06
CA GLU A 395 28.98 17.31 6.64
C GLU A 395 28.58 16.13 7.52
N ILE A 396 28.34 16.43 8.79
CA ILE A 396 28.03 15.49 9.85
C ILE A 396 26.64 15.83 10.38
N ILE A 397 25.77 14.83 10.53
CA ILE A 397 24.50 15.02 11.27
C ILE A 397 24.71 14.54 12.69
N LEU A 398 24.50 15.44 13.65
CA LEU A 398 24.52 15.18 15.08
C LEU A 398 23.07 15.13 15.59
N LYS A 399 22.72 14.06 16.30
CA LYS A 399 21.42 13.90 16.98
C LYS A 399 21.52 14.38 18.43
N LYS A 400 20.41 14.90 18.96
CA LYS A 400 20.38 15.48 20.30
C LYS A 400 20.75 14.43 21.34
N ASN A 401 21.75 14.74 22.17
CA ASN A 401 22.31 13.90 23.22
C ASN A 401 22.93 12.57 22.76
N GLU A 402 23.20 12.38 21.46
CA GLU A 402 23.89 11.21 20.95
C GLU A 402 25.37 11.55 20.67
N PRO A 403 26.33 11.00 21.43
CA PRO A 403 27.75 11.26 21.21
C PRO A 403 28.25 10.58 19.93
N LEU A 404 28.89 11.35 19.06
CA LEU A 404 29.51 10.88 17.83
C LEU A 404 31.03 11.03 17.92
N LYS A 405 31.75 9.91 17.92
CA LYS A 405 33.22 9.90 17.95
C LYS A 405 33.79 10.01 16.54
N ILE A 406 34.62 11.01 16.28
CA ILE A 406 35.33 11.24 15.01
C ILE A 406 36.79 11.58 15.31
N SER A 407 37.71 10.78 14.77
CA SER A 407 39.14 10.86 15.10
C SER A 407 39.38 10.78 16.62
N GLU A 408 40.00 11.79 17.21
CA GLU A 408 40.27 11.97 18.64
C GLU A 408 39.17 12.72 19.41
N TYR A 409 38.15 13.25 18.72
CA TYR A 409 37.07 14.04 19.33
C TYR A 409 35.77 13.26 19.45
N THR A 410 35.00 13.57 20.49
CA THR A 410 33.62 13.12 20.66
C THR A 410 32.71 14.34 20.63
N LEU A 411 31.85 14.42 19.61
CA LEU A 411 30.93 15.53 19.39
C LEU A 411 29.53 15.15 19.89
N THR A 412 28.91 15.98 20.73
CA THR A 412 27.54 15.75 21.20
C THR A 412 26.70 17.01 21.00
N PHE A 413 25.66 16.93 20.18
CA PHE A 413 24.70 18.02 20.04
C PHE A 413 23.78 18.10 21.27
N LYS A 414 23.76 19.25 21.94
CA LYS A 414 22.98 19.48 23.17
C LYS A 414 21.64 20.12 22.90
N ASP A 415 21.62 21.34 22.38
CA ASP A 415 20.39 22.07 22.13
C ASP A 415 20.57 23.24 21.17
N PHE A 416 19.45 23.84 20.77
CA PHE A 416 19.43 25.11 20.05
C PHE A 416 19.18 26.28 21.02
N GLU A 417 19.93 27.37 20.86
CA GLU A 417 19.69 28.62 21.57
C GLU A 417 19.28 29.70 20.56
N MET A 418 18.07 30.23 20.69
CA MET A 418 17.57 31.30 19.83
C MET A 418 17.80 32.65 20.51
N ILE A 419 18.51 33.55 19.83
CA ILE A 419 18.75 34.91 20.28
C ILE A 419 18.05 35.86 19.31
N SER A 420 17.09 36.62 19.84
CA SER A 420 16.47 37.76 19.16
C SER A 420 17.01 39.06 19.78
N HIS A 421 17.68 39.90 18.99
CA HIS A 421 18.03 41.25 19.43
C HIS A 421 16.88 42.20 19.11
N GLU A 422 16.45 43.00 20.09
CA GLU A 422 15.34 43.98 19.94
C GLU A 422 15.63 45.07 18.88
N SER A 423 16.86 45.14 18.36
CA SER A 423 17.34 46.17 17.44
C SER A 423 17.74 45.69 16.04
N GLU A 424 17.61 44.39 15.71
CA GLU A 424 17.98 43.85 14.39
C GLU A 424 16.82 43.08 13.74
N GLU A 425 16.62 43.28 12.43
CA GLU A 425 15.65 42.55 11.61
C GLU A 425 16.13 41.11 11.29
N GLY A 426 16.33 40.28 12.32
CA GLY A 426 16.79 38.91 12.15
C GLY A 426 16.77 38.05 13.41
N MET A 427 16.89 36.74 13.21
CA MET A 427 16.96 35.74 14.25
C MET A 427 18.28 35.00 14.15
N THR A 428 19.03 34.90 15.25
CA THR A 428 20.23 34.06 15.31
C THR A 428 19.90 32.77 16.05
N VAL A 429 20.16 31.63 15.41
CA VAL A 429 20.04 30.31 16.05
C VAL A 429 21.43 29.75 16.27
N LYS A 430 21.84 29.63 17.54
CA LYS A 430 23.07 28.93 17.94
C LYS A 430 22.80 27.45 18.15
N VAL A 431 23.79 26.63 17.84
CA VAL A 431 23.77 25.17 18.01
C VAL A 431 24.82 24.81 19.05
N LEU A 432 24.42 24.33 20.23
CA LEU A 432 25.34 23.96 21.29
C LEU A 432 25.89 22.55 21.05
N ILE A 433 27.20 22.43 20.87
CA ILE A 433 27.89 21.16 20.61
C ILE A 433 29.01 21.00 21.64
N ASP A 434 28.94 19.95 22.45
CA ASP A 434 30.06 19.51 23.28
C ASP A 434 31.10 18.81 22.41
N VAL A 435 32.36 19.22 22.56
CA VAL A 435 33.52 18.61 21.93
C VAL A 435 34.46 18.12 23.04
N ASP A 436 34.53 16.81 23.20
CA ASP A 436 35.44 16.16 24.14
C ASP A 436 36.66 15.61 23.38
N ASP A 437 37.87 16.03 23.77
CA ASP A 437 39.12 15.33 23.43
C ASP A 437 39.57 14.46 24.64
N ALA A 438 40.60 13.63 24.49
CA ALA A 438 41.05 12.72 25.57
C ALA A 438 41.54 13.43 26.86
N VAL A 439 41.69 14.75 26.85
CA VAL A 439 42.30 15.58 27.91
C VAL A 439 41.42 16.78 28.32
N HIS A 440 40.57 17.31 27.43
CA HIS A 440 39.78 18.51 27.64
C HIS A 440 38.33 18.38 27.13
N LYS A 441 37.44 19.12 27.78
CA LYS A 441 36.04 19.28 27.39
C LYS A 441 35.77 20.73 27.03
N HIS A 442 35.21 20.97 25.85
CA HIS A 442 34.91 22.32 25.36
C HIS A 442 33.54 22.35 24.69
N GLU A 443 32.74 23.37 24.97
CA GLU A 443 31.47 23.60 24.26
C GLU A 443 31.69 24.63 23.16
N ILE A 444 31.20 24.35 21.95
CA ILE A 444 31.18 25.29 20.82
C ILE A 444 29.75 25.64 20.43
N ALA A 445 29.57 26.86 19.91
CA ALA A 445 28.27 27.39 19.55
C ALA A 445 28.28 28.03 18.14
N PRO A 446 28.42 27.24 17.05
CA PRO A 446 28.22 27.78 15.71
C PRO A 446 26.76 28.26 15.55
N ALA A 447 26.55 29.29 14.73
CA ALA A 447 25.26 29.95 14.63
C ALA A 447 24.84 30.23 13.18
N VAL A 448 23.53 30.36 12.96
CA VAL A 448 22.95 30.82 11.69
C VAL A 448 22.16 32.09 11.95
N TYR A 449 22.51 33.17 11.25
CA TYR A 449 21.73 34.40 11.22
C TYR A 449 20.71 34.33 10.07
N MET A 450 19.44 34.53 10.39
CA MET A 450 18.34 34.57 9.45
C MET A 450 17.78 35.99 9.37
N LYS A 451 17.93 36.65 8.21
CA LYS A 451 17.35 37.97 8.00
C LYS A 451 15.84 37.86 7.75
N THR A 452 15.05 38.72 8.40
CA THR A 452 13.59 38.75 8.20
C THR A 452 13.24 39.69 7.04
N GLY A 453 12.94 39.16 5.86
CA GLY A 453 12.64 39.96 4.66
C GLY A 453 12.35 39.14 3.39
N SER A 454 12.10 39.81 2.25
CA SER A 454 11.61 39.22 0.97
C SER A 454 12.59 38.31 0.22
N GLY A 455 13.60 37.79 0.92
CA GLY A 455 14.51 36.73 0.50
C GLY A 455 15.07 36.06 1.76
N ARG A 456 15.02 34.73 1.83
CA ARG A 456 15.66 33.95 2.90
C ARG A 456 17.17 33.96 2.65
N GLU A 457 17.84 35.06 3.00
CA GLU A 457 19.30 35.08 3.12
C GLU A 457 19.67 34.57 4.52
N THR A 458 20.35 33.43 4.56
CA THR A 458 20.97 32.88 5.76
C THR A 458 22.47 33.17 5.73
N THR A 459 23.03 33.60 6.85
CA THR A 459 24.48 33.81 6.99
C THR A 459 25.00 32.93 8.12
N ASP A 460 25.95 32.07 7.80
CA ASP A 460 26.54 31.16 8.78
C ASP A 460 27.67 31.84 9.54
N ILE A 461 27.65 31.70 10.86
CA ILE A 461 28.67 32.17 11.79
C ILE A 461 29.36 30.92 12.35
N PRO A 462 30.54 30.54 11.81
CA PRO A 462 31.22 29.33 12.24
C PRO A 462 31.81 29.46 13.64
N ALA A 463 32.02 28.33 14.31
CA ALA A 463 32.77 28.22 15.57
C ALA A 463 34.01 27.35 15.37
N THR A 464 35.13 27.67 16.03
CA THR A 464 36.39 26.95 15.89
C THR A 464 36.70 26.05 17.10
N PHE A 465 37.43 24.97 16.87
CA PHE A 465 37.92 24.06 17.93
C PHE A 465 39.18 23.29 17.51
N GLY A 466 39.75 22.51 18.46
CA GLY A 466 40.98 21.76 18.28
C GLY A 466 42.24 22.53 18.73
N HIS A 467 43.37 21.84 18.91
CA HIS A 467 44.63 22.49 19.24
C HIS A 467 44.96 23.55 18.18
N THR A 468 45.18 24.80 18.60
CA THR A 468 45.39 25.99 17.73
C THR A 468 44.19 26.43 16.86
N GLU A 469 42.95 26.07 17.23
CA GLU A 469 41.73 26.45 16.48
C GLU A 469 41.72 25.92 15.02
N LEU A 470 42.29 24.74 14.83
CA LEU A 470 42.53 24.14 13.51
C LEU A 470 41.23 23.80 12.73
N TYR A 471 40.14 23.48 13.44
CA TYR A 471 38.88 23.06 12.83
C TYR A 471 37.81 24.15 12.95
N SER A 472 37.02 24.33 11.90
CA SER A 472 35.89 25.26 11.85
C SER A 472 34.60 24.50 11.62
N VAL A 473 33.57 24.78 12.42
CA VAL A 473 32.24 24.17 12.35
C VAL A 473 31.25 25.19 11.86
N SER A 474 30.56 24.87 10.76
CA SER A 474 29.45 25.68 10.24
C SER A 474 28.15 24.87 10.28
N VAL A 475 27.02 25.53 10.51
CA VAL A 475 25.70 24.87 10.49
C VAL A 475 25.18 24.92 9.06
N GLN A 476 24.99 23.76 8.43
CA GLN A 476 24.46 23.68 7.07
C GLN A 476 22.94 23.60 7.07
N GLN A 477 22.37 22.85 8.02
CA GLN A 477 20.93 22.68 8.10
C GLN A 477 20.48 22.33 9.52
N ILE A 478 19.38 22.95 9.95
CA ILE A 478 18.71 22.62 11.21
C ILE A 478 17.54 21.66 10.90
N LEU A 479 17.55 20.46 11.50
CA LEU A 479 16.50 19.45 11.37
C LEU A 479 15.68 19.39 12.68
N ALA A 480 14.97 20.48 12.97
CA ALA A 480 14.29 20.67 14.25
C ALA A 480 13.21 19.61 14.53
N ASP A 481 12.54 19.11 13.50
CA ASP A 481 11.54 18.03 13.55
C ASP A 481 12.14 16.68 13.99
N GLN A 482 13.45 16.49 13.76
CA GLN A 482 14.17 15.26 14.06
C GLN A 482 15.09 15.39 15.29
N GLY A 483 15.12 16.56 15.94
CA GLY A 483 16.04 16.84 17.03
C GLY A 483 17.50 16.68 16.61
N ALA A 484 17.83 17.07 15.38
CA ALA A 484 19.16 16.88 14.80
C ALA A 484 19.66 18.15 14.10
N VAL A 485 20.96 18.22 13.88
CA VAL A 485 21.62 19.31 13.17
C VAL A 485 22.66 18.78 12.21
N LYS A 486 22.70 19.33 11.00
CA LYS A 486 23.72 19.06 9.98
C LYS A 486 24.77 20.16 10.05
N VAL A 487 26.01 19.78 10.35
CA VAL A 487 27.15 20.70 10.47
C VAL A 487 28.25 20.31 9.49
N SER A 488 29.00 21.26 8.95
CA SER A 488 30.21 20.99 8.16
C SER A 488 31.46 21.31 8.96
N ILE A 489 32.39 20.35 9.04
CA ILE A 489 33.69 20.43 9.70
C ILE A 489 34.80 20.06 8.71
N PRO A 490 35.29 21.02 7.91
CA PRO A 490 36.34 20.75 6.94
C PRO A 490 37.63 20.23 7.61
N GLY A 491 38.21 19.19 7.04
CA GLY A 491 39.51 18.65 7.47
C GLY A 491 39.48 17.63 8.62
N LEU A 492 38.39 17.52 9.39
CA LEU A 492 38.26 16.52 10.46
C LEU A 492 37.87 15.12 9.92
N ASN A 493 37.18 15.08 8.78
CA ASN A 493 36.57 13.87 8.21
C ASN A 493 37.52 12.91 7.47
N GLN A 494 38.84 13.11 7.50
CA GLN A 494 39.77 12.21 6.78
C GLN A 494 40.02 10.88 7.49
N THR A 495 39.58 10.74 8.74
CA THR A 495 39.74 9.51 9.55
C THR A 495 38.38 9.05 10.07
N GLY A 496 37.55 8.51 9.18
CA GLY A 496 36.24 7.94 9.48
C GLY A 496 35.74 7.02 8.35
N PRO A 497 34.70 6.21 8.58
CA PRO A 497 34.09 5.42 7.52
C PRO A 497 33.61 6.33 6.39
N PRO A 498 33.80 5.92 5.11
CA PRO A 498 33.59 6.81 3.98
C PRO A 498 32.13 7.26 3.82
N ASP A 499 31.19 6.47 4.32
CA ASP A 499 29.76 6.72 4.28
C ASP A 499 29.06 6.00 5.44
N ARG A 500 27.79 6.34 5.66
CA ARG A 500 26.88 5.60 6.54
C ARG A 500 25.54 5.35 5.89
N LEU A 501 24.96 4.19 6.18
CA LEU A 501 23.66 3.76 5.69
C LEU A 501 22.58 4.05 6.73
N ILE A 502 21.56 4.80 6.35
CA ILE A 502 20.29 4.90 7.08
C ILE A 502 19.33 3.88 6.46
N ILE A 503 18.90 2.90 7.25
CA ILE A 503 18.04 1.80 6.79
C ILE A 503 16.92 1.53 7.78
N ASP A 504 15.72 1.34 7.26
CA ASP A 504 14.56 0.90 8.05
C ASP A 504 14.47 -0.62 8.01
N VAL A 505 14.56 -1.25 9.18
CA VAL A 505 14.31 -2.67 9.37
C VAL A 505 12.88 -2.83 9.85
N SER A 506 12.03 -3.54 9.11
CA SER A 506 10.62 -3.74 9.49
C SER A 506 10.25 -5.21 9.60
N LYS A 507 9.54 -5.60 10.66
CA LYS A 507 8.90 -6.91 10.78
C LYS A 507 7.44 -6.80 10.38
N LYS A 508 7.03 -7.60 9.39
CA LYS A 508 5.66 -7.61 8.84
C LYS A 508 5.03 -8.97 9.06
N PRO A 509 4.17 -9.14 10.08
CA PRO A 509 3.56 -10.42 10.35
C PRO A 509 2.54 -10.79 9.28
N ILE A 510 2.23 -12.08 9.19
CA ILE A 510 1.05 -12.65 8.50
C ILE A 510 0.90 -12.30 7.00
N ILE A 511 1.95 -11.80 6.34
CA ILE A 511 2.00 -11.58 4.88
C ILE A 511 1.81 -12.90 4.11
N ILE A 512 2.09 -14.05 4.70
CA ILE A 512 1.82 -15.34 4.07
C ILE A 512 0.35 -15.50 3.63
N PHE A 513 -0.62 -14.89 4.33
CA PHE A 513 -2.02 -14.92 3.90
C PHE A 513 -2.30 -14.12 2.63
N LEU A 514 -1.54 -13.04 2.37
CA LEU A 514 -1.56 -12.33 1.09
C LEU A 514 -1.17 -13.27 -0.05
N TRP A 515 -0.07 -14.01 0.11
CA TRP A 515 0.42 -14.94 -0.91
C TRP A 515 -0.48 -16.15 -1.11
N ILE A 516 -0.90 -16.81 -0.02
CA ILE A 516 -1.87 -17.91 -0.07
C ILE A 516 -3.16 -17.42 -0.75
N GLY A 517 -3.66 -16.25 -0.36
CA GLY A 517 -4.86 -15.66 -0.94
C GLY A 517 -4.73 -15.45 -2.45
N THR A 518 -3.61 -14.88 -2.89
CA THR A 518 -3.32 -14.62 -4.31
C THR A 518 -3.25 -15.93 -5.11
N ILE A 519 -2.60 -16.96 -4.59
CA ILE A 519 -2.52 -18.28 -5.22
C ILE A 519 -3.92 -18.90 -5.34
N LEU A 520 -4.74 -18.82 -4.30
CA LEU A 520 -6.11 -19.35 -4.33
C LEU A 520 -7.01 -18.62 -5.35
N ILE A 521 -6.85 -17.29 -5.50
CA ILE A 521 -7.55 -16.54 -6.55
C ILE A 521 -7.23 -17.12 -7.93
N MET A 522 -5.94 -17.34 -8.21
CA MET A 522 -5.48 -17.91 -9.48
C MET A 522 -6.00 -19.34 -9.69
N LEU A 523 -5.84 -20.22 -8.71
CA LEU A 523 -6.31 -21.60 -8.78
C LEU A 523 -7.82 -21.70 -8.98
N GLY A 524 -8.60 -20.92 -8.22
CA GLY A 524 -10.05 -20.88 -8.37
C GLY A 524 -10.48 -20.42 -9.77
N SER A 525 -9.79 -19.43 -10.33
CA SER A 525 -10.05 -18.93 -11.68
C SER A 525 -9.76 -19.99 -12.75
N VAL A 526 -8.65 -20.73 -12.61
CA VAL A 526 -8.29 -21.86 -13.48
C VAL A 526 -9.35 -22.97 -13.42
N VAL A 527 -9.82 -23.32 -12.21
CA VAL A 527 -10.90 -24.31 -12.03
C VAL A 527 -12.18 -23.89 -12.75
N VAL A 528 -12.58 -22.61 -12.62
CA VAL A 528 -13.76 -22.07 -13.31
C VAL A 528 -13.58 -22.13 -14.82
N PHE A 529 -12.41 -21.75 -15.33
CA PHE A 529 -12.12 -21.79 -16.77
C PHE A 529 -12.30 -23.20 -17.34
N PHE A 530 -11.67 -24.21 -16.73
CA PHE A 530 -11.80 -25.59 -17.20
C PHE A 530 -13.22 -26.14 -17.07
N ARG A 531 -13.94 -25.78 -16.00
CA ARG A 531 -15.35 -26.15 -15.86
C ARG A 531 -16.19 -25.57 -17.00
N ARG A 532 -16.08 -24.26 -17.25
CA ARG A 532 -16.86 -23.60 -18.32
C ARG A 532 -16.51 -24.12 -19.70
N LYS A 533 -15.24 -24.42 -19.97
CA LYS A 533 -14.83 -25.06 -21.22
C LYS A 533 -15.52 -26.41 -21.43
N ALA A 534 -15.63 -27.23 -20.38
CA ALA A 534 -16.32 -28.52 -20.44
C ALA A 534 -17.85 -28.43 -20.51
N GLU A 535 -18.45 -27.31 -20.09
CA GLU A 535 -19.89 -27.06 -20.25
C GLU A 535 -20.26 -26.58 -21.67
N ILE A 536 -19.29 -26.01 -22.39
CA ILE A 536 -19.46 -25.47 -23.75
C ILE A 536 -19.09 -26.51 -24.82
N ALA A 537 -18.14 -27.40 -24.52
CA ALA A 537 -17.76 -28.54 -25.36
C ALA A 537 -18.80 -29.66 -25.26
#